data_AF-A0A9E0VBZ1-F1
#
_entry.id   AF-A0A9E0VBZ1-F1
#
_cell.length_a   1.000
_cell.length_b   1.000
_cell.length_c   1.000
_cell.angle_alpha   90.00
_cell.angle_beta   90.00
_cell.angle_gamma   90.00
#
_symmetry.space_group_name_H-M   'P 1'
#
loop_
_entity.id
_entity.type
_entity.pdbx_description
1 polymer ?
#
loop_
_entity_poly.entity_id
_entity_poly.type
_entity_poly.pdbx_seq_one_letter_code
_entity_poly.pdbx_strand_id
1 'polypeptide(L)'
;MSIRESSATALVRARGLGIFCLNPERKQGEMALIRDGRHSLAIRVAKPVFVDGSGRDAVQYREIIAYQSIDAMNVTIEIEGVEPSIEGYEIYAPGDFDRLGEDVDENDFRWLVNIDGAEMHGRRLAKAESASGRSRPPVSRLFIRNALFYARTINENLFFEKVRRDETGAAVERTPFGHVAETVAAKIEAARVVLRIAVGAETHTHVLPRVAGSPYRIEIENMDPDQETPVSDMPDYYNFLAAADGVSFDLEPLKTDETSGGPIGKLTSCHAIVSDAGSIDEFLP
;
A
#
# COMPACT_ATOMS: atom_id res chain seq x y z
N MET A 1 12.58 -0.71 -17.62
CA MET A 1 12.64 -1.94 -16.79
C MET A 1 11.32 -2.69 -17.00
N SER A 2 11.20 -3.98 -16.72
CA SER A 2 9.92 -4.72 -16.81
C SER A 2 9.70 -5.53 -15.54
N ILE A 3 8.45 -5.56 -15.04
CA ILE A 3 8.10 -6.32 -13.84
C ILE A 3 7.87 -7.77 -14.23
N ARG A 4 8.97 -8.52 -14.37
CA ARG A 4 8.91 -9.97 -14.48
C ARG A 4 8.70 -10.58 -13.10
N GLU A 5 7.47 -10.73 -12.64
CA GLU A 5 7.16 -11.30 -11.32
C GLU A 5 7.75 -12.71 -11.14
N SER A 6 7.78 -13.53 -12.21
CA SER A 6 8.24 -14.92 -12.15
C SER A 6 9.70 -15.11 -11.73
N SER A 7 10.54 -14.08 -11.86
CA SER A 7 11.95 -14.16 -11.45
C SER A 7 12.16 -13.86 -9.97
N ALA A 8 11.14 -13.32 -9.29
CA ALA A 8 11.18 -12.94 -7.89
C ALA A 8 11.35 -14.15 -6.96
N THR A 9 11.92 -13.87 -5.81
CA THR A 9 11.94 -14.78 -4.65
C THR A 9 10.69 -14.59 -3.83
N ALA A 10 10.28 -13.33 -3.62
CA ALA A 10 9.00 -12.99 -3.00
C ALA A 10 8.36 -11.79 -3.70
N LEU A 11 7.04 -11.80 -3.75
CA LEU A 11 6.20 -10.66 -4.09
C LEU A 11 5.53 -10.21 -2.79
N VAL A 12 5.76 -8.97 -2.41
CA VAL A 12 5.12 -8.33 -1.26
C VAL A 12 4.01 -7.42 -1.77
N ARG A 13 2.87 -7.45 -1.12
CA ARG A 13 1.74 -6.55 -1.40
C ARG A 13 1.21 -6.00 -0.10
N ALA A 14 1.12 -4.68 -0.02
CA ALA A 14 0.57 -3.97 1.12
C ALA A 14 -0.60 -3.11 0.66
N ARG A 15 -1.75 -3.28 1.30
CA ARG A 15 -2.98 -2.53 1.01
C ARG A 15 -3.70 -2.15 2.29
N GLY A 16 -4.55 -1.12 2.22
CA GLY A 16 -5.21 -0.60 3.40
C GLY A 16 -4.75 0.81 3.78
N LEU A 17 -5.25 1.28 4.92
CA LEU A 17 -4.90 2.58 5.47
C LEU A 17 -3.43 2.60 5.91
N GLY A 18 -2.57 3.22 5.12
CA GLY A 18 -1.18 3.43 5.50
C GLY A 18 -0.45 4.47 4.66
N ILE A 19 0.60 5.03 5.26
CA ILE A 19 1.47 6.04 4.66
C ILE A 19 2.78 5.36 4.28
N PHE A 20 3.07 5.31 2.99
CA PHE A 20 4.31 4.78 2.44
C PHE A 20 5.31 5.91 2.21
N CYS A 21 6.56 5.71 2.58
CA CYS A 21 7.66 6.60 2.22
C CYS A 21 8.89 5.80 1.82
N LEU A 22 9.74 6.43 1.01
CA LEU A 22 10.99 5.85 0.56
C LEU A 22 12.13 6.52 1.32
N ASN A 23 12.81 5.75 2.17
CA ASN A 23 13.86 6.27 3.04
C ASN A 23 15.23 6.11 2.33
N PRO A 24 15.82 7.20 1.78
CA PRO A 24 17.10 7.11 1.07
C PRO A 24 18.27 6.83 2.01
N GLU A 25 18.21 7.26 3.28
CA GLU A 25 19.27 7.05 4.26
C GLU A 25 19.37 5.58 4.68
N ARG A 26 18.22 4.95 4.93
CA ARG A 26 18.12 3.52 5.26
C ARG A 26 18.05 2.61 4.04
N LYS A 27 17.95 3.18 2.84
CA LYS A 27 17.80 2.48 1.55
C LYS A 27 16.66 1.45 1.57
N GLN A 28 15.50 1.83 2.09
CA GLN A 28 14.36 0.92 2.22
C GLN A 28 13.02 1.65 1.99
N GLY A 29 12.01 0.91 1.56
CA GLY A 29 10.62 1.37 1.63
C GLY A 29 10.08 1.15 3.04
N GLU A 30 9.32 2.12 3.53
CA GLU A 30 8.74 2.12 4.86
C GLU A 30 7.25 2.42 4.77
N MET A 31 6.43 1.72 5.54
CA MET A 31 4.99 1.99 5.61
C MET A 31 4.51 2.04 7.06
N ALA A 32 3.82 3.13 7.39
CA ALA A 32 3.07 3.29 8.62
C ALA A 32 1.63 2.81 8.39
N LEU A 33 1.30 1.62 8.88
CA LEU A 33 -0.04 1.05 8.81
C LEU A 33 -0.87 1.57 9.98
N ILE A 34 -1.86 2.38 9.68
CA ILE A 34 -2.64 3.12 10.68
C ILE A 34 -3.82 2.27 11.15
N ARG A 35 -3.90 1.99 12.45
CA ARG A 35 -4.97 1.17 13.03
C ARG A 35 -5.97 2.01 13.81
N ASP A 36 -6.86 2.69 13.11
CA ASP A 36 -7.83 3.67 13.65
C ASP A 36 -8.96 3.08 14.54
N GLY A 37 -8.92 1.77 14.82
CA GLY A 37 -9.95 1.05 15.55
C GLY A 37 -11.00 0.38 14.67
N ARG A 38 -11.05 0.73 13.37
CA ARG A 38 -11.82 0.02 12.34
C ARG A 38 -10.93 -0.87 11.48
N HIS A 39 -9.72 -0.39 11.17
CA HIS A 39 -8.77 -1.13 10.36
C HIS A 39 -8.09 -2.26 11.13
N SER A 40 -8.12 -3.46 10.55
CA SER A 40 -7.55 -4.68 11.12
C SER A 40 -6.34 -5.15 10.31
N LEU A 41 -5.23 -5.39 11.00
CA LEU A 41 -3.99 -5.85 10.39
C LEU A 41 -4.00 -7.37 10.21
N ALA A 42 -3.77 -7.83 8.99
CA ALA A 42 -3.56 -9.23 8.64
C ALA A 42 -2.27 -9.42 7.83
N ILE A 43 -1.61 -10.55 8.03
CA ILE A 43 -0.39 -10.94 7.31
C ILE A 43 -0.55 -12.38 6.84
N ARG A 44 -0.41 -12.62 5.54
CA ARG A 44 -0.48 -13.96 4.93
C ARG A 44 0.76 -14.22 4.11
N VAL A 45 1.34 -15.41 4.29
CA VAL A 45 2.44 -15.89 3.43
C VAL A 45 2.03 -17.20 2.78
N ALA A 46 2.05 -17.22 1.46
CA ALA A 46 1.79 -18.41 0.69
C ALA A 46 3.03 -18.84 -0.10
N LYS A 47 3.31 -20.14 -0.09
CA LYS A 47 4.36 -20.75 -0.90
C LYS A 47 3.75 -21.44 -2.12
N PRO A 48 4.45 -21.46 -3.26
CA PRO A 48 4.06 -22.30 -4.38
C PRO A 48 4.21 -23.79 -4.04
N VAL A 49 3.29 -24.61 -4.53
CA VAL A 49 3.26 -26.07 -4.44
C VAL A 49 2.92 -26.60 -5.83
N PHE A 50 3.79 -27.45 -6.37
CA PHE A 50 3.54 -28.13 -7.64
C PHE A 50 2.62 -29.32 -7.38
N VAL A 51 1.51 -29.36 -8.09
CA VAL A 51 0.54 -30.46 -8.02
C VAL A 51 0.52 -31.17 -9.37
N ASP A 52 0.77 -32.48 -9.33
CA ASP A 52 0.70 -33.35 -10.50
C ASP A 52 -0.75 -33.39 -11.02
N GLY A 53 -1.02 -32.61 -12.06
CA GLY A 53 -2.26 -32.69 -12.82
C GLY A 53 -2.13 -33.76 -13.90
N SER A 54 -3.22 -34.46 -14.21
CA SER A 54 -3.32 -35.43 -15.31
C SER A 54 -3.24 -34.76 -16.70
N GLY A 55 -2.13 -34.06 -16.98
CA GLY A 55 -1.82 -33.47 -18.29
C GLY A 55 -1.05 -32.14 -18.26
N ARG A 56 -0.99 -31.43 -17.13
CA ARG A 56 -0.17 -30.21 -16.93
C ARG A 56 0.16 -30.04 -15.45
N ASP A 57 1.42 -29.76 -15.13
CA ASP A 57 1.84 -29.34 -13.80
C ASP A 57 1.16 -28.01 -13.47
N ALA A 58 0.45 -27.95 -12.34
CA ALA A 58 -0.19 -26.75 -11.85
C ALA A 58 0.56 -26.22 -10.62
N VAL A 59 0.81 -24.92 -10.57
CA VAL A 59 1.31 -24.25 -9.36
C VAL A 59 0.12 -23.80 -8.54
N GLN A 60 -0.05 -24.39 -7.36
CA GLN A 60 -0.99 -23.93 -6.34
C GLN A 60 -0.25 -23.13 -5.27
N TYR A 61 -0.93 -22.21 -4.61
CA TYR A 61 -0.38 -21.46 -3.49
C TYR A 61 -0.94 -22.00 -2.18
N ARG A 62 -0.06 -22.51 -1.32
CA ARG A 62 -0.42 -23.00 0.02
C ARG A 62 0.03 -22.00 1.06
N GLU A 63 -0.92 -21.52 1.84
CA GLU A 63 -0.64 -20.68 3.01
C GLU A 63 0.24 -21.44 4.01
N ILE A 64 1.28 -20.77 4.50
CA ILE A 64 2.22 -21.31 5.50
C ILE A 64 2.33 -20.44 6.73
N ILE A 65 1.88 -19.19 6.66
CA ILE A 65 1.84 -18.23 7.76
C ILE A 65 0.55 -17.45 7.59
N ALA A 66 -0.23 -17.33 8.66
CA ALA A 66 -1.46 -16.56 8.71
C ALA A 66 -1.57 -15.89 10.07
N TYR A 67 -1.46 -14.57 10.08
CA TYR A 67 -1.85 -13.74 11.21
C TYR A 67 -3.11 -13.00 10.82
N GLN A 68 -4.20 -13.26 11.53
CA GLN A 68 -5.50 -12.62 11.31
C GLN A 68 -5.79 -11.71 12.49
N SER A 69 -6.31 -10.52 12.21
CA SER A 69 -6.73 -9.53 13.21
C SER A 69 -5.72 -9.32 14.33
N ILE A 70 -4.51 -8.88 13.97
CA ILE A 70 -3.45 -8.63 14.95
C ILE A 70 -3.82 -7.42 15.80
N ASP A 71 -4.30 -7.66 17.02
CA ASP A 71 -4.73 -6.58 17.92
C ASP A 71 -3.59 -5.86 18.65
N ALA A 72 -2.40 -6.45 18.69
CA ALA A 72 -1.25 -5.90 19.41
C ALA A 72 -0.83 -4.50 18.92
N MET A 73 -0.41 -3.65 19.86
CA MET A 73 0.21 -2.37 19.52
C MET A 73 1.66 -2.57 19.05
N ASN A 74 2.14 -1.64 18.21
CA ASN A 74 3.54 -1.57 17.76
C ASN A 74 4.03 -2.81 16.99
N VAL A 75 3.17 -3.43 16.17
CA VAL A 75 3.59 -4.53 15.29
C VAL A 75 4.65 -4.01 14.33
N THR A 76 5.76 -4.74 14.20
CA THR A 76 6.82 -4.42 13.23
C THR A 76 7.04 -5.59 12.29
N ILE A 77 7.01 -5.31 10.99
CA ILE A 77 7.19 -6.28 9.90
C ILE A 77 8.43 -5.85 9.13
N GLU A 78 9.44 -6.70 9.05
CA GLU A 78 10.66 -6.46 8.28
C GLU A 78 10.81 -7.53 7.20
N ILE A 79 11.07 -7.10 5.97
CA ILE A 79 11.27 -7.99 4.82
C ILE A 79 12.57 -7.60 4.12
N GLU A 80 13.50 -8.54 4.02
CA GLU A 80 14.85 -8.30 3.51
C GLU A 80 15.33 -9.44 2.61
N GLY A 81 15.99 -9.09 1.50
CA GLY A 81 16.63 -10.05 0.62
C GLY A 81 18.06 -10.37 1.05
N VAL A 82 18.43 -11.65 1.10
CA VAL A 82 19.82 -12.08 1.30
C VAL A 82 20.43 -12.42 -0.05
N GLU A 83 21.59 -11.83 -0.35
CA GLU A 83 22.20 -11.83 -1.70
C GLU A 83 21.22 -11.28 -2.76
N PRO A 84 20.77 -10.02 -2.60
CA PRO A 84 19.76 -9.43 -3.46
C PRO A 84 20.32 -8.97 -4.81
N SER A 85 19.47 -8.89 -5.84
CA SER A 85 19.82 -8.22 -7.10
C SER A 85 19.75 -6.69 -7.02
N ILE A 86 19.00 -6.15 -6.05
CA ILE A 86 18.89 -4.71 -5.77
C ILE A 86 19.50 -4.39 -4.39
N GLU A 87 20.51 -3.53 -4.36
CA GLU A 87 21.10 -3.00 -3.13
C GLU A 87 20.31 -1.76 -2.64
N GLY A 88 19.22 -1.98 -1.91
CA GLY A 88 18.36 -0.92 -1.38
C GLY A 88 16.95 -0.98 -1.95
N TYR A 89 16.52 0.06 -2.65
CA TYR A 89 15.25 0.05 -3.36
C TYR A 89 15.35 0.70 -4.74
N GLU A 90 14.45 0.30 -5.62
CA GLU A 90 14.18 0.97 -6.89
C GLU A 90 12.67 1.20 -7.03
N ILE A 91 12.29 2.13 -7.90
CA ILE A 91 10.89 2.43 -8.22
C ILE A 91 10.65 2.09 -9.69
N TYR A 92 9.59 1.35 -9.97
CA TYR A 92 9.11 1.14 -11.32
C TYR A 92 8.24 2.32 -11.76
N ALA A 93 8.81 3.21 -12.57
CA ALA A 93 8.13 4.37 -13.16
C ALA A 93 8.59 4.53 -14.61
N PRO A 94 8.04 3.75 -15.55
CA PRO A 94 8.46 3.77 -16.95
C PRO A 94 7.96 5.01 -17.69
N GLY A 95 8.83 5.68 -18.44
CA GLY A 95 8.44 6.71 -19.41
C GLY A 95 7.65 7.89 -18.83
N ASP A 96 6.88 8.53 -19.70
CA ASP A 96 5.98 9.63 -19.35
C ASP A 96 4.77 9.09 -18.58
N PHE A 97 4.21 9.91 -17.69
CA PHE A 97 3.03 9.55 -16.89
C PHE A 97 1.97 10.62 -17.01
N ASP A 98 0.78 10.17 -17.38
CA ASP A 98 -0.42 10.97 -17.41
C ASP A 98 -1.50 10.26 -16.60
N ARG A 99 -1.84 10.82 -15.44
CA ARG A 99 -2.84 10.23 -14.54
C ARG A 99 -4.23 10.14 -15.18
N LEU A 100 -4.50 11.00 -16.15
CA LEU A 100 -5.76 11.06 -16.89
C LEU A 100 -5.71 10.31 -18.24
N GLY A 101 -4.55 9.76 -18.60
CA GLY A 101 -4.32 9.10 -19.88
C GLY A 101 -4.97 7.71 -19.98
N GLU A 102 -5.20 7.26 -21.22
CA GLU A 102 -5.81 5.95 -21.53
C GLU A 102 -4.79 4.80 -21.61
N ASP A 103 -3.52 5.10 -21.92
CA ASP A 103 -2.44 4.11 -21.97
C ASP A 103 -1.87 3.88 -20.56
N VAL A 104 -2.48 2.95 -19.83
CA VAL A 104 -2.20 2.69 -18.42
C VAL A 104 -1.24 1.50 -18.26
N ASP A 105 0.01 1.75 -17.86
CA ASP A 105 0.82 0.70 -17.21
C ASP A 105 0.34 0.58 -15.76
N GLU A 106 -0.52 -0.41 -15.48
CA GLU A 106 -1.14 -0.67 -14.17
C GLU A 106 -0.15 -0.81 -13.00
N ASN A 107 1.14 -0.98 -13.31
CA ASN A 107 2.18 -1.12 -12.32
C ASN A 107 3.03 0.13 -12.09
N ASP A 108 2.81 1.23 -12.83
CA ASP A 108 3.56 2.47 -12.60
C ASP A 108 3.36 2.96 -11.17
N PHE A 109 4.45 3.04 -10.39
CA PHE A 109 4.41 3.44 -8.99
C PHE A 109 3.73 4.80 -8.76
N ARG A 110 3.75 5.68 -9.77
CA ARG A 110 3.10 7.00 -9.73
C ARG A 110 1.57 6.92 -9.64
N TRP A 111 0.95 5.76 -9.85
CA TRP A 111 -0.48 5.56 -9.60
C TRP A 111 -0.87 5.67 -8.12
N LEU A 112 0.07 5.45 -7.19
CA LEU A 112 -0.16 5.74 -5.78
C LEU A 112 -0.34 7.24 -5.56
N VAL A 113 -1.24 7.62 -4.66
CA VAL A 113 -1.53 9.03 -4.37
C VAL A 113 -0.43 9.61 -3.51
N ASN A 114 0.32 10.59 -4.02
CA ASN A 114 1.25 11.36 -3.20
C ASN A 114 0.52 12.52 -2.51
N ILE A 115 0.32 12.43 -1.19
CA ILE A 115 -0.43 13.44 -0.45
C ILE A 115 0.33 14.77 -0.34
N ASP A 116 1.66 14.73 -0.29
CA ASP A 116 2.51 15.92 -0.25
C ASP A 116 2.77 16.49 -1.66
N GLY A 117 2.54 15.66 -2.68
CA GLY A 117 2.85 15.95 -4.07
C GLY A 117 2.02 17.08 -4.67
N ALA A 118 2.48 17.59 -5.82
CA ALA A 118 1.88 18.71 -6.54
C ALA A 118 0.41 18.51 -6.93
N GLU A 119 -0.03 17.26 -7.08
CA GLU A 119 -1.42 16.93 -7.42
C GLU A 119 -2.39 17.14 -6.25
N MET A 120 -1.87 17.15 -5.02
CA MET A 120 -2.62 17.28 -3.77
C MET A 120 -2.26 18.59 -3.09
N HIS A 121 -1.36 18.58 -2.11
CA HIS A 121 -0.98 19.78 -1.35
C HIS A 121 0.17 20.58 -1.96
N GLY A 122 1.02 19.95 -2.79
CA GLY A 122 2.21 20.58 -3.37
C GLY A 122 3.25 21.02 -2.34
N ARG A 123 3.13 20.52 -1.11
CA ARG A 123 4.01 20.77 0.02
C ARG A 123 3.87 19.63 1.01
N ARG A 124 4.91 19.44 1.79
CA ARG A 124 4.93 18.48 2.89
C ARG A 124 3.91 18.85 3.97
N LEU A 125 3.08 17.88 4.35
CA LEU A 125 2.16 18.01 5.47
C LEU A 125 2.90 17.86 6.81
N ALA A 126 2.41 18.61 7.81
CA ALA A 126 2.89 18.45 9.17
C ALA A 126 2.15 17.30 9.85
N LYS A 127 2.74 16.77 10.92
CA LYS A 127 2.03 15.86 11.81
C LYS A 127 0.88 16.61 12.48
N ALA A 128 -0.34 16.09 12.37
CA ALA A 128 -1.50 16.68 13.01
C ALA A 128 -1.31 16.66 14.54
N GLU A 129 -1.45 17.82 15.19
CA GLU A 129 -1.65 17.86 16.63
C GLU A 129 -2.98 17.17 16.95
N SER A 130 -3.06 16.40 18.04
CA SER A 130 -4.33 15.78 18.42
C SER A 130 -5.32 16.87 18.84
N ALA A 131 -6.05 17.42 17.88
CA ALA A 131 -7.00 18.50 18.08
C ALA A 131 -8.17 18.09 18.98
N SER A 132 -8.40 16.78 19.15
CA SER A 132 -9.58 16.21 19.81
C SER A 132 -9.31 15.58 21.18
N GLY A 133 -8.08 15.63 21.70
CA GLY A 133 -7.71 14.92 22.93
C GLY A 133 -7.85 13.39 22.83
N ARG A 134 -8.13 12.85 21.64
CA ARG A 134 -8.12 11.42 21.36
C ARG A 134 -6.68 10.94 21.32
N SER A 135 -6.40 9.79 21.94
CA SER A 135 -5.15 9.09 21.74
C SER A 135 -4.98 8.82 20.26
N ARG A 136 -3.80 9.11 19.71
CA ARG A 136 -3.48 8.68 18.34
C ARG A 136 -3.69 7.18 18.26
N PRO A 137 -4.29 6.69 17.17
CA PRO A 137 -4.43 5.26 17.00
C PRO A 137 -3.06 4.60 16.80
N PRO A 138 -2.94 3.32 17.16
CA PRO A 138 -1.70 2.59 17.01
C PRO A 138 -1.25 2.53 15.54
N VAL A 139 0.06 2.59 15.35
CA VAL A 139 0.69 2.42 14.03
C VAL A 139 1.51 1.14 14.05
N SER A 140 1.34 0.32 13.03
CA SER A 140 2.24 -0.82 12.75
C SER A 140 3.25 -0.41 11.68
N ARG A 141 4.47 -0.91 11.80
CA ARG A 141 5.59 -0.55 10.93
C ARG A 141 5.86 -1.67 9.95
N LEU A 142 6.00 -1.35 8.68
CA LEU A 142 6.45 -2.27 7.64
C LEU A 142 7.70 -1.70 6.98
N PHE A 143 8.77 -2.49 6.98
CA PHE A 143 10.05 -2.16 6.37
C PHE A 143 10.36 -3.18 5.28
N ILE A 144 10.59 -2.70 4.06
CA ILE A 144 10.89 -3.56 2.91
C ILE A 144 12.20 -3.09 2.28
N ARG A 145 13.18 -4.00 2.25
CA ARG A 145 14.49 -3.80 1.63
C ARG A 145 14.64 -4.65 0.37
N ASN A 146 15.60 -4.25 -0.44
CA ASN A 146 16.08 -5.00 -1.61
C ASN A 146 15.00 -5.26 -2.66
N ALA A 147 14.17 -4.26 -2.90
CA ALA A 147 12.96 -4.42 -3.68
C ALA A 147 12.85 -3.40 -4.81
N LEU A 148 12.24 -3.83 -5.91
CA LEU A 148 11.63 -2.94 -6.89
C LEU A 148 10.19 -2.67 -6.44
N PHE A 149 9.89 -1.42 -6.08
CA PHE A 149 8.54 -0.99 -5.72
C PHE A 149 7.75 -0.59 -6.97
N TYR A 150 6.47 -0.95 -6.98
CA TYR A 150 5.55 -0.67 -8.06
C TYR A 150 4.13 -0.54 -7.51
N ALA A 151 3.25 0.10 -8.26
CA ALA A 151 1.85 0.14 -7.91
C ALA A 151 1.18 -1.17 -8.34
N ARG A 152 -0.02 -1.45 -7.84
CA ARG A 152 -0.91 -2.39 -8.49
C ARG A 152 -2.33 -1.89 -8.41
N THR A 153 -2.90 -1.61 -9.57
CA THR A 153 -4.33 -1.31 -9.72
C THR A 153 -5.13 -2.61 -9.70
N ILE A 154 -6.15 -2.68 -8.85
CA ILE A 154 -7.06 -3.83 -8.75
C ILE A 154 -8.24 -3.62 -9.69
N ASN A 155 -8.67 -2.38 -9.91
CA ASN A 155 -9.76 -2.05 -10.82
C ASN A 155 -9.41 -0.91 -11.78
N GLU A 156 -9.01 -1.28 -12.99
CA GLU A 156 -8.73 -0.36 -14.09
C GLU A 156 -9.94 0.49 -14.51
N ASN A 157 -11.16 0.10 -14.15
CA ASN A 157 -12.37 0.87 -14.48
C ASN A 157 -12.70 1.95 -13.44
N LEU A 158 -11.96 2.01 -12.32
CA LEU A 158 -12.16 3.07 -11.34
C LEU A 158 -11.41 4.33 -11.74
N PHE A 159 -12.16 5.41 -11.86
CA PHE A 159 -11.67 6.74 -12.14
C PHE A 159 -12.15 7.67 -11.04
N PHE A 160 -11.26 8.49 -10.48
CA PHE A 160 -11.55 9.35 -9.35
C PHE A 160 -11.60 10.83 -9.74
N GLU A 161 -12.41 11.58 -9.01
CA GLU A 161 -12.31 13.03 -8.88
C GLU A 161 -11.66 13.38 -7.54
N LYS A 162 -10.81 14.40 -7.55
CA LYS A 162 -10.23 15.03 -6.38
C LYS A 162 -11.22 16.08 -5.87
N VAL A 163 -11.63 15.93 -4.63
CA VAL A 163 -12.52 16.87 -3.94
C VAL A 163 -11.70 17.64 -2.91
N ARG A 164 -11.53 18.94 -3.12
CA ARG A 164 -10.92 19.84 -2.13
C ARG A 164 -11.97 20.28 -1.13
N ARG A 165 -11.63 20.19 0.15
CA ARG A 165 -12.46 20.63 1.27
C ARG A 165 -11.77 21.74 2.05
N ASP A 166 -12.54 22.71 2.52
CA ASP A 166 -12.05 23.78 3.38
C ASP A 166 -11.93 23.34 4.86
N GLU A 167 -11.56 24.27 5.74
CA GLU A 167 -11.41 24.02 7.19
C GLU A 167 -12.69 23.56 7.89
N THR A 168 -13.86 23.79 7.27
CA THR A 168 -15.16 23.34 7.78
C THR A 168 -15.53 21.94 7.28
N GLY A 169 -14.72 21.37 6.37
CA GLY A 169 -15.00 20.10 5.69
C GLY A 169 -15.94 20.24 4.48
N ALA A 170 -16.35 21.46 4.12
CA ALA A 170 -17.22 21.69 2.97
C ALA A 170 -16.43 21.51 1.67
N ALA A 171 -17.03 20.81 0.70
CA ALA A 171 -16.42 20.67 -0.62
C ALA A 171 -16.47 22.01 -1.36
N VAL A 172 -15.31 22.53 -1.75
CA VAL A 172 -15.17 23.84 -2.42
C VAL A 172 -14.75 23.70 -3.89
N GLU A 173 -14.14 22.59 -4.26
CA GLU A 173 -13.66 22.35 -5.63
C GLU A 173 -13.64 20.85 -5.93
N ARG A 174 -14.02 20.49 -7.16
CA ARG A 174 -13.98 19.12 -7.69
C ARG A 174 -13.26 19.14 -9.02
N THR A 175 -12.29 18.26 -9.19
CA THR A 175 -11.47 18.17 -10.41
C THR A 175 -11.23 16.71 -10.77
N PRO A 176 -11.22 16.32 -12.06
CA PRO A 176 -10.79 14.99 -12.46
C PRO A 176 -9.41 14.67 -11.89
N PHE A 177 -9.26 13.51 -11.25
CA PHE A 177 -7.99 13.05 -10.70
C PHE A 177 -7.40 11.92 -11.55
N GLY A 178 -8.23 10.94 -11.94
CA GLY A 178 -7.81 9.82 -12.77
C GLY A 178 -7.74 8.50 -12.02
N HIS A 179 -6.90 7.60 -12.49
CA HIS A 179 -6.72 6.30 -11.86
C HIS A 179 -5.86 6.38 -10.59
N VAL A 180 -6.12 5.43 -9.69
CA VAL A 180 -5.43 5.30 -8.41
C VAL A 180 -5.14 3.83 -8.14
N ALA A 181 -3.94 3.54 -7.65
CA ALA A 181 -3.61 2.20 -7.20
C ALA A 181 -4.00 1.98 -5.73
N GLU A 182 -4.49 0.79 -5.44
CA GLU A 182 -4.95 0.38 -4.10
C GLU A 182 -3.86 -0.38 -3.33
N THR A 183 -2.80 -0.81 -4.01
CA THR A 183 -1.76 -1.65 -3.43
C THR A 183 -0.36 -1.11 -3.73
N VAL A 184 0.44 -0.99 -2.67
CA VAL A 184 1.91 -0.88 -2.80
C VAL A 184 2.46 -2.29 -2.98
N ALA A 185 3.11 -2.55 -4.10
CA ALA A 185 3.73 -3.84 -4.38
C ALA A 185 5.25 -3.73 -4.38
N ALA A 186 5.92 -4.81 -3.98
CA ALA A 186 7.37 -4.89 -3.97
C ALA A 186 7.83 -6.24 -4.50
N LYS A 187 8.75 -6.22 -5.45
CA LYS A 187 9.37 -7.41 -6.03
C LYS A 187 10.77 -7.56 -5.44
N ILE A 188 11.01 -8.66 -4.74
CA ILE A 188 12.33 -8.99 -4.17
C ILE A 188 12.93 -10.17 -4.93
N GLU A 189 14.10 -9.95 -5.51
CA GLU A 189 14.92 -10.97 -6.16
C GLU A 189 16.20 -11.18 -5.34
N ALA A 190 16.34 -12.36 -4.74
CA ALA A 190 17.44 -12.68 -3.81
C ALA A 190 17.66 -14.20 -3.72
N ALA A 191 18.75 -14.67 -3.10
CA ALA A 191 18.92 -16.11 -2.84
C ALA A 191 17.84 -16.64 -1.87
N ARG A 192 17.44 -15.80 -0.91
CA ARG A 192 16.33 -16.03 0.04
C ARG A 192 15.79 -14.70 0.55
N VAL A 193 14.56 -14.71 1.04
CA VAL A 193 13.94 -13.58 1.75
C VAL A 193 13.80 -13.92 3.22
N VAL A 194 14.14 -12.97 4.10
CA VAL A 194 13.93 -13.07 5.54
C VAL A 194 12.77 -12.16 5.91
N LEU A 195 11.73 -12.74 6.47
CA LEU A 195 10.55 -12.05 7.02
C LEU A 195 10.62 -12.12 8.55
N ARG A 196 10.66 -10.97 9.21
CA ARG A 196 10.58 -10.86 10.68
C ARG A 196 9.27 -10.16 11.05
N ILE A 197 8.50 -10.76 11.95
CA ILE A 197 7.26 -10.20 12.45
C ILE A 197 7.39 -10.11 13.97
N ALA A 198 7.45 -8.90 14.49
CA ALA A 198 7.46 -8.61 15.91
C ALA A 198 6.07 -8.18 16.38
N VAL A 199 5.53 -8.89 17.37
CA VAL A 199 4.21 -8.65 17.98
C VAL A 199 4.39 -8.58 19.48
N GLY A 200 4.33 -7.37 20.06
CA GLY A 200 4.66 -7.17 21.47
C GLY A 200 6.11 -7.55 21.78
N ALA A 201 6.30 -8.53 22.67
CA ALA A 201 7.63 -9.04 23.04
C ALA A 201 8.12 -10.21 22.18
N GLU A 202 7.25 -10.78 21.35
CA GLU A 202 7.57 -11.95 20.53
C GLU A 202 8.07 -11.51 19.15
N THR A 203 9.05 -12.24 18.61
CA THR A 203 9.55 -12.04 17.25
C THR A 203 9.62 -13.38 16.53
N HIS A 204 8.88 -13.49 15.43
CA HIS A 204 8.89 -14.65 14.57
C HIS A 204 9.75 -14.35 13.34
N THR A 205 10.73 -15.20 13.05
CA THR A 205 11.59 -15.09 11.87
C THR A 205 11.31 -16.24 10.93
N HIS A 206 11.03 -15.91 9.66
CA HIS A 206 10.75 -16.86 8.60
C HIS A 206 11.74 -16.67 7.45
N VAL A 207 12.34 -17.77 7.01
CA VAL A 207 13.29 -17.77 5.89
C VAL A 207 12.62 -18.42 4.68
N LEU A 208 12.51 -17.67 3.60
CA LEU A 208 11.81 -18.05 2.37
C LEU A 208 12.86 -18.26 1.26
N PRO A 209 13.32 -19.51 1.03
CA PRO A 209 14.33 -19.80 0.00
C PRO A 209 13.76 -19.56 -1.40
N ARG A 210 14.60 -19.18 -2.37
CA ARG A 210 14.15 -19.00 -3.75
C ARG A 210 13.58 -20.29 -4.35
N VAL A 211 12.41 -20.18 -4.98
CA VAL A 211 11.80 -21.23 -5.81
C VAL A 211 11.77 -20.72 -7.25
N ALA A 212 12.47 -21.42 -8.15
CA ALA A 212 12.64 -20.97 -9.53
C ALA A 212 11.28 -20.81 -10.24
N GLY A 213 11.03 -19.63 -10.83
CA GLY A 213 9.82 -19.35 -11.60
C GLY A 213 8.55 -19.12 -10.77
N SER A 214 8.58 -19.36 -9.46
CA SER A 214 7.40 -19.34 -8.59
C SER A 214 7.73 -18.60 -7.28
N PRO A 215 7.49 -17.29 -7.20
CA PRO A 215 7.79 -16.52 -5.99
C PRO A 215 6.83 -16.87 -4.85
N TYR A 216 7.28 -16.66 -3.61
CA TYR A 216 6.39 -16.56 -2.45
C TYR A 216 5.48 -15.33 -2.58
N ARG A 217 4.28 -15.41 -2.01
CA ARG A 217 3.36 -14.27 -1.90
C ARG A 217 3.27 -13.86 -0.44
N ILE A 218 3.59 -12.60 -0.14
CA ILE A 218 3.47 -11.99 1.18
C ILE A 218 2.43 -10.88 1.05
N GLU A 219 1.27 -11.07 1.66
CA GLU A 219 0.15 -10.13 1.60
C GLU A 219 0.00 -9.50 3.00
N ILE A 220 0.10 -8.18 3.08
CA ILE A 220 -0.12 -7.35 4.28
C ILE A 220 -1.36 -6.50 4.03
N GLU A 221 -2.34 -6.63 4.89
CA GLU A 221 -3.65 -5.97 4.74
C GLU A 221 -3.97 -5.20 6.01
N ASN A 222 -4.32 -3.93 5.88
CA ASN A 222 -4.80 -3.11 6.98
C ASN A 222 -6.13 -2.47 6.58
N MET A 223 -7.18 -3.29 6.51
CA MET A 223 -8.48 -2.96 5.92
C MET A 223 -9.56 -2.88 7.00
N ASP A 224 -10.62 -2.11 6.78
CA ASP A 224 -11.86 -2.21 7.57
C ASP A 224 -12.64 -3.46 7.11
N PRO A 225 -12.77 -4.50 7.96
CA PRO A 225 -13.45 -5.75 7.59
C PRO A 225 -14.99 -5.62 7.56
N ASP A 226 -15.54 -4.62 8.25
CA ASP A 226 -16.98 -4.44 8.44
C ASP A 226 -17.59 -3.48 7.41
N GLN A 227 -16.76 -2.78 6.64
CA GLN A 227 -17.22 -1.76 5.71
C GLN A 227 -17.59 -2.37 4.35
N GLU A 228 -18.88 -2.41 4.04
CA GLU A 228 -19.37 -2.92 2.76
C GLU A 228 -18.95 -2.05 1.56
N THR A 229 -18.67 -0.75 1.78
CA THR A 229 -18.05 0.17 0.79
C THR A 229 -17.54 1.48 1.44
N PRO A 230 -16.29 1.58 1.89
CA PRO A 230 -15.54 2.83 1.79
C PRO A 230 -15.10 2.99 0.35
N VAL A 231 -15.38 4.17 -0.17
CA VAL A 231 -14.93 4.53 -1.50
C VAL A 231 -13.55 5.22 -1.46
N SER A 232 -13.21 5.80 -0.30
CA SER A 232 -11.92 6.43 -0.02
C SER A 232 -11.73 6.58 1.49
N ASP A 233 -10.57 6.15 1.98
CA ASP A 233 -10.11 6.43 3.35
C ASP A 233 -9.20 7.68 3.41
N MET A 234 -9.17 8.47 2.33
CA MET A 234 -8.40 9.73 2.29
C MET A 234 -8.69 10.65 3.48
N PRO A 235 -9.95 10.82 3.93
CA PRO A 235 -10.25 11.64 5.11
C PRO A 235 -9.54 11.16 6.38
N ASP A 236 -9.30 9.84 6.52
CA ASP A 236 -8.71 9.28 7.73
C ASP A 236 -7.23 9.66 7.88
N TYR A 237 -6.53 9.94 6.79
CA TYR A 237 -5.15 10.44 6.82
C TYR A 237 -5.03 11.81 7.47
N TYR A 238 -6.08 12.65 7.40
CA TYR A 238 -6.08 13.97 8.04
C TYR A 238 -6.26 13.90 9.56
N ASN A 239 -6.51 12.72 10.13
CA ASN A 239 -6.36 12.49 11.56
C ASN A 239 -4.86 12.41 11.99
N PHE A 240 -3.94 12.29 11.04
CA PHE A 240 -2.49 12.11 11.27
C PHE A 240 -1.66 13.23 10.66
N LEU A 241 -2.14 13.78 9.56
CA LEU A 241 -1.48 14.79 8.76
C LEU A 241 -2.32 16.05 8.75
N ALA A 242 -1.68 17.20 8.88
CA ALA A 242 -2.34 18.49 8.86
C ALA A 242 -1.65 19.43 7.88
N ALA A 243 -2.47 20.09 7.06
CA ALA A 243 -2.07 21.26 6.31
C ALA A 243 -2.20 22.50 7.20
N ALA A 244 -1.26 23.43 7.08
CA ALA A 244 -1.24 24.65 7.90
C ALA A 244 -2.46 25.57 7.67
N ASP A 245 -3.14 25.44 6.53
CA ASP A 245 -4.33 26.18 6.15
C ASP A 245 -5.64 25.42 6.43
N GLY A 246 -5.57 24.24 7.06
CA GLY A 246 -6.74 23.42 7.36
C GLY A 246 -7.40 22.76 6.15
N VAL A 247 -6.84 22.90 4.94
CA VAL A 247 -7.39 22.30 3.73
C VAL A 247 -7.19 20.78 3.77
N SER A 248 -8.19 20.05 3.28
CA SER A 248 -8.11 18.60 3.07
C SER A 248 -8.57 18.22 1.67
N PHE A 249 -8.23 17.02 1.25
CA PHE A 249 -8.63 16.45 -0.03
C PHE A 249 -9.21 15.07 0.16
N ASP A 250 -10.15 14.72 -0.70
CA ASP A 250 -10.76 13.41 -0.78
C ASP A 250 -10.73 12.91 -2.23
N LEU A 251 -10.92 11.62 -2.40
CA LEU A 251 -11.03 10.96 -3.69
C LEU A 251 -12.40 10.31 -3.78
N GLU A 252 -13.26 10.84 -4.64
CA GLU A 252 -14.59 10.27 -4.89
C GLU A 252 -14.57 9.67 -6.31
N PRO A 253 -15.18 8.50 -6.59
CA PRO A 253 -15.21 7.94 -7.92
C PRO A 253 -16.11 8.79 -8.78
N LEU A 254 -15.65 9.04 -10.00
CA LEU A 254 -16.43 9.71 -10.99
C LEU A 254 -17.64 8.83 -11.31
N LYS A 255 -18.84 9.29 -10.96
CA LYS A 255 -20.08 8.65 -11.38
C LYS A 255 -20.22 8.85 -12.88
N THR A 256 -19.93 7.82 -13.66
CA THR A 256 -20.24 7.83 -15.08
C THR A 256 -21.74 7.62 -15.23
N ASP A 257 -22.43 8.63 -15.79
CA ASP A 257 -23.85 8.52 -16.10
C ASP A 257 -24.06 7.40 -17.16
N GLU A 258 -24.66 6.31 -16.69
CA GLU A 258 -25.43 5.32 -17.45
C GLU A 258 -24.72 4.33 -18.42
N THR A 259 -25.09 3.05 -18.23
CA THR A 259 -25.24 1.94 -19.23
C THR A 259 -24.23 0.79 -19.36
N SER A 260 -23.06 0.76 -18.72
CA SER A 260 -22.24 -0.47 -18.82
C SER A 260 -21.27 -0.66 -17.66
N GLY A 261 -21.65 -1.49 -16.67
CA GLY A 261 -20.65 -2.10 -15.79
C GLY A 261 -21.07 -2.32 -14.35
N GLY A 262 -22.01 -3.24 -14.10
CA GLY A 262 -22.23 -3.86 -12.78
C GLY A 262 -22.58 -2.91 -11.62
N PRO A 263 -23.00 -3.44 -10.46
CA PRO A 263 -23.15 -2.62 -9.27
C PRO A 263 -21.77 -2.18 -8.77
N ILE A 264 -21.51 -0.87 -8.75
CA ILE A 264 -20.39 -0.22 -8.03
C ILE A 264 -20.41 -0.58 -6.52
N GLY A 265 -21.54 -1.07 -6.02
CA GLY A 265 -21.83 -1.31 -4.60
C GLY A 265 -21.12 -2.46 -3.90
N LYS A 266 -19.90 -2.86 -4.31
CA LYS A 266 -19.05 -3.82 -3.57
C LYS A 266 -17.55 -3.56 -3.69
N LEU A 267 -17.14 -2.36 -4.09
CA LEU A 267 -15.71 -2.04 -4.20
C LEU A 267 -15.25 -1.46 -2.87
N THR A 268 -14.48 -2.26 -2.13
CA THR A 268 -13.72 -1.82 -0.96
C THR A 268 -12.35 -1.35 -1.43
N SER A 269 -12.15 -0.03 -1.52
CA SER A 269 -10.88 0.56 -1.92
C SER A 269 -10.29 1.41 -0.80
N CYS A 270 -9.32 0.82 -0.10
CA CYS A 270 -8.46 1.53 0.83
C CYS A 270 -7.15 1.85 0.10
N HIS A 271 -6.86 3.13 -0.13
CA HIS A 271 -5.71 3.55 -0.93
C HIS A 271 -4.53 3.87 -0.03
N ALA A 272 -3.47 3.06 -0.09
CA ALA A 272 -2.20 3.46 0.49
C ALA A 272 -1.71 4.75 -0.20
N ILE A 273 -1.22 5.70 0.58
CA ILE A 273 -0.69 6.96 0.05
C ILE A 273 0.82 6.99 0.17
N VAL A 274 1.45 7.76 -0.72
CA VAL A 274 2.86 8.12 -0.66
C VAL A 274 2.99 9.46 0.05
N SER A 275 4.06 9.61 0.83
CA SER A 275 4.51 10.86 1.39
C SER A 275 5.98 11.09 1.04
N ASP A 276 6.35 12.35 0.85
CA ASP A 276 7.73 12.77 0.63
C ASP A 276 8.52 12.84 1.95
N ALA A 277 7.97 12.30 3.05
CA ALA A 277 8.69 12.16 4.31
C ALA A 277 9.94 11.27 4.17
N GLY A 278 10.98 11.61 4.93
CA GLY A 278 12.24 10.85 4.89
C GLY A 278 12.17 9.51 5.62
N SER A 279 11.24 9.36 6.57
CA SER A 279 11.07 8.16 7.39
C SER A 279 9.64 8.10 7.95
N ILE A 280 9.11 6.89 8.15
CA ILE A 280 7.83 6.72 8.85
C ILE A 280 7.92 7.13 10.32
N ASP A 281 9.13 7.20 10.87
CA ASP A 281 9.35 7.57 12.27
C ASP A 281 8.84 8.98 12.58
N GLU A 282 8.72 9.83 11.57
CA GLU A 282 8.16 11.17 11.71
C GLU A 282 6.65 11.17 12.01
N PHE A 283 5.94 10.11 11.61
CA PHE A 283 4.52 9.93 11.86
C PHE A 283 4.24 9.24 13.20
N LEU A 284 5.23 8.57 13.78
CA LEU A 284 5.08 7.84 15.04
C LEU A 284 5.02 8.81 16.23
N PRO A 285 4.18 8.55 17.25
CA PRO A 285 3.99 9.42 18.40
C PRO A 285 5.29 9.81 19.11
#